data_AF-A0A3A0UMZ8-F1
#
_entry.id   AF-A0A3A0UMZ8-F1
#
_cell.length_a   1.000
_cell.length_b   1.000
_cell.length_c   1.000
_cell.angle_alpha   90.00
_cell.angle_beta   90.00
_cell.angle_gamma   90.00
#
_symmetry.space_group_name_H-M   'P 1'
#
loop_
_entity.id
_entity.type
_entity.pdbx_description
1 polymer ?
#
loop_
_entity_poly.entity_id
_entity_poly.type
_entity_poly.pdbx_seq_one_letter_code
_entity_poly.pdbx_strand_id
1 'polypeptide(L)' 'TDGQFLIIGTGGIFNAEDVIKMMRQGASLVQIYSALVFEGPGLTQKLNKQLAHYLKSNGYNNVNEIIGLDVK' A
#
# COMPACT_ATOMS: atom_id res chain seq x y z
N THR A 1 -8.05 -8.82 14.01
CA THR A 1 -8.17 -7.43 14.53
C THR A 1 -9.50 -6.81 14.14
N ASP A 2 -10.31 -7.46 13.29
CA ASP A 2 -11.67 -7.04 12.91
C ASP A 2 -11.77 -5.58 12.45
N GLY A 3 -10.69 -5.06 11.85
CA GLY A 3 -10.58 -3.65 11.47
C GLY A 3 -10.57 -2.65 12.63
N GLN A 4 -10.48 -3.10 13.88
CA GLN A 4 -10.57 -2.23 15.07
C GLN A 4 -9.27 -1.49 15.40
N PHE A 5 -8.15 -2.03 14.94
CA PHE A 5 -6.83 -1.43 15.18
C PHE A 5 -6.28 -0.85 13.87
N LEU A 6 -5.73 0.36 13.95
CA LEU A 6 -4.96 0.93 12.86
C LEU A 6 -3.68 0.11 12.67
N ILE A 7 -3.52 -0.47 11.48
CA ILE A 7 -2.33 -1.26 11.14
C ILE A 7 -1.45 -0.44 10.20
N ILE A 8 -0.16 -0.34 10.54
CA ILE A 8 0.86 0.23 9.68
C ILE A 8 1.73 -0.92 9.17
N GLY A 9 1.65 -1.21 7.87
CA GLY A 9 2.44 -2.24 7.22
C GLY A 9 3.87 -1.77 6.91
N THR A 10 4.85 -2.63 7.14
CA THR A 10 6.26 -2.36 6.84
C THR A 10 7.00 -3.65 6.52
N GLY A 11 8.14 -3.53 5.83
CA GLY A 11 9.03 -4.63 5.48
C GLY A 11 8.91 -5.08 4.02
N GLY A 12 10.00 -4.93 3.27
CA GLY A 12 10.13 -5.50 1.92
C GLY A 12 9.30 -4.82 0.82
N ILE A 13 9.11 -3.50 0.88
CA ILE A 13 8.23 -2.76 -0.04
C ILE A 13 9.07 -2.01 -1.06
N PHE A 14 9.11 -2.51 -2.29
CA PHE A 14 9.92 -1.98 -3.38
C PHE A 14 9.08 -1.50 -4.57
N ASN A 15 7.84 -1.99 -4.69
CA ASN A 15 6.93 -1.68 -5.77
C ASN A 15 5.50 -1.44 -5.26
N ALA A 16 4.61 -1.02 -6.16
CA ALA A 16 3.23 -0.74 -5.80
C ALA A 16 2.41 -2.01 -5.50
N GLU A 17 2.76 -3.15 -6.09
CA GLU A 17 2.10 -4.43 -5.77
C GLU A 17 2.30 -4.81 -4.30
N ASP A 18 3.49 -4.55 -3.73
CA ASP A 18 3.79 -4.77 -2.31
C ASP A 18 2.88 -3.91 -1.41
N VAL A 19 2.70 -2.63 -1.77
CA VAL A 19 1.81 -1.68 -1.07
C VAL A 19 0.36 -2.16 -1.13
N ILE A 20 -0.13 -2.50 -2.33
CA ILE A 20 -1.49 -2.97 -2.56
C ILE A 20 -1.74 -4.24 -1.76
N LYS A 21 -0.80 -5.20 -1.79
CA LYS A 21 -0.89 -6.45 -1.04
C LYS A 21 -1.00 -6.19 0.45
N MET A 22 -0.16 -5.33 1.03
CA MET A 22 -0.26 -5.00 2.45
C MET A 22 -1.61 -4.37 2.81
N MET A 23 -2.08 -3.43 1.98
CA MET A 23 -3.37 -2.78 2.22
C MET A 23 -4.53 -3.78 2.15
N ARG A 24 -4.57 -4.63 1.12
CA ARG A 24 -5.60 -5.67 0.96
C ARG A 24 -5.58 -6.71 2.10
N GLN A 25 -4.44 -6.91 2.74
CA GLN A 25 -4.29 -7.74 3.94
C GLN A 25 -4.62 -7.01 5.25
N GLY A 26 -5.05 -5.74 5.18
CA GLY A 26 -5.58 -4.97 6.32
C GLY A 26 -4.71 -3.83 6.82
N ALA A 27 -3.55 -3.56 6.20
CA ALA A 27 -2.76 -2.38 6.56
C ALA A 27 -3.46 -1.09 6.10
N SER A 28 -3.65 -0.14 7.01
CA SER A 28 -4.23 1.17 6.68
C SER A 28 -3.20 2.16 6.16
N LEU A 29 -1.94 1.99 6.57
CA LEU A 29 -0.81 2.80 6.14
C LEU A 29 0.37 1.88 5.82
N VAL A 30 1.33 2.41 5.06
CA VAL A 30 2.54 1.70 4.66
C VAL A 30 3.78 2.54 4.91
N GLN A 31 4.83 1.92 5.46
CA GLN A 31 6.13 2.53 5.72
C GLN A 31 7.22 1.87 4.88
N ILE A 32 8.13 2.69 4.36
CA ILE A 32 9.30 2.24 3.61
C ILE A 32 10.57 2.87 4.18
N TYR A 33 11.64 2.07 4.24
CA TYR A 33 12.95 2.53 4.69
C TYR A 33 14.06 1.98 3.81
N SER A 34 14.33 0.67 3.87
CA SER A 34 15.44 0.06 3.11
C SER A 34 15.34 0.32 1.61
N ALA A 35 14.13 0.26 1.04
CA ALA A 35 13.93 0.55 -0.38
C ALA A 35 14.27 1.99 -0.77
N LEU A 36 14.16 2.98 0.13
CA LEU A 36 14.60 4.35 -0.14
C LEU A 36 16.11 4.46 -0.32
N VAL A 37 16.88 3.60 0.37
CA VAL A 37 18.34 3.56 0.24
C VAL A 37 18.74 3.05 -1.15
N PHE A 38 18.00 2.08 -1.69
CA PHE A 38 18.31 1.45 -2.99
C PHE A 38 17.71 2.20 -4.19
N GLU A 39 16.46 2.63 -4.09
CA GLU A 39 15.69 3.23 -5.20
C GLU A 39 15.74 4.77 -5.18
N GLY A 40 16.22 5.36 -4.08
CA GLY A 40 16.28 6.80 -3.87
C GLY A 40 14.94 7.43 -3.45
N PRO A 41 14.94 8.75 -3.17
CA PRO A 41 13.79 9.46 -2.62
C PRO A 41 12.57 9.50 -3.54
N GLY A 42 12.77 9.36 -4.86
CA GLY A 42 11.70 9.35 -5.86
C GLY A 42 10.76 8.15 -5.78
N LEU A 43 11.15 7.09 -5.05
CA LEU A 43 10.34 5.88 -4.87
C LEU A 43 8.94 6.20 -4.31
N THR A 44 8.85 7.08 -3.31
CA THR A 44 7.56 7.45 -2.70
C THR A 44 6.56 7.98 -3.72
N GLN A 45 7.00 8.90 -4.59
CA GLN A 45 6.16 9.46 -5.65
C GLN A 45 5.77 8.40 -6.68
N LYS A 46 6.70 7.52 -7.07
CA LYS A 46 6.44 6.41 -8.00
C LYS A 46 5.36 5.49 -7.45
N LEU A 47 5.49 5.05 -6.20
CA LEU A 47 4.52 4.17 -5.54
C LEU A 47 3.13 4.81 -5.47
N ASN A 48 3.04 6.07 -5.05
CA ASN A 48 1.76 6.77 -4.95
C ASN A 48 1.06 6.92 -6.32
N LYS A 49 1.82 7.23 -7.39
CA LYS A 49 1.26 7.31 -8.76
C LYS A 49 0.75 5.95 -9.24
N GLN A 50 1.51 4.89 -9.01
CA GLN A 50 1.13 3.54 -9.40
C GLN A 50 -0.07 3.01 -8.60
N LEU A 51 -0.12 3.29 -7.29
CA LEU A 51 -1.27 2.97 -6.45
C LEU A 51 -2.54 3.70 -6.93
N ALA A 52 -2.45 5.00 -7.20
CA ALA A 52 -3.57 5.77 -7.73
C ALA A 52 -4.05 5.24 -9.09
N HIS A 53 -3.12 4.83 -9.96
CA HIS A 53 -3.44 4.19 -11.23
C HIS A 53 -4.17 2.85 -11.00
N TYR A 54 -3.66 2.00 -10.11
CA TYR A 54 -4.32 0.74 -9.75
C TYR A 54 -5.75 0.95 -9.27
N LEU A 55 -5.97 1.90 -8.35
CA LEU A 55 -7.32 2.20 -7.84
C LEU A 55 -8.27 2.56 -8.98
N LYS A 56 -7.87 3.53 -9.82
CA LYS A 56 -8.69 4.00 -10.94
C LYS A 56 -8.99 2.88 -11.95
N SER A 57 -7.99 2.08 -12.29
CA SER A 57 -8.13 0.97 -13.25
C SER A 57 -9.04 -0.15 -12.73
N ASN A 58 -9.23 -0.25 -11.42
CA ASN A 58 -10.12 -1.22 -10.78
C ASN A 58 -11.45 -0.62 -10.28
N GLY A 59 -11.74 0.65 -10.60
CA GLY A 59 -13.00 1.31 -10.24
C GLY A 59 -13.10 1.77 -8.77
N TYR A 60 -11.99 1.80 -8.04
CA TYR A 60 -11.92 2.34 -6.68
C TYR A 60 -11.64 3.84 -6.71
N ASN A 61 -12.31 4.59 -5.84
CA ASN A 61 -12.13 6.04 -5.68
C ASN A 61 -11.22 6.39 -4.50
N ASN A 62 -11.03 5.46 -3.56
CA ASN A 62 -10.28 5.65 -2.33
C ASN A 62 -9.52 4.38 -1.90
N VAL A 63 -8.35 4.55 -1.26
CA VAL A 63 -7.58 3.43 -0.69
C VAL A 63 -8.38 2.65 0.37
N ASN A 64 -9.31 3.29 1.07
CA ASN A 64 -10.17 2.64 2.07
C ASN A 64 -11.02 1.51 1.47
N GLU A 65 -11.31 1.56 0.18
CA GLU A 65 -12.10 0.52 -0.50
C GLU A 65 -11.30 -0.76 -0.75
N ILE A 66 -9.96 -0.68 -0.68
CA ILE A 66 -9.10 -1.85 -0.86
C ILE A 66 -8.55 -2.41 0.45
N ILE A 67 -8.66 -1.69 1.56
CA ILE A 67 -8.12 -2.14 2.85
C ILE A 67 -8.90 -3.36 3.33
N GLY A 68 -8.18 -4.46 3.57
CA GLY A 68 -8.76 -5.68 4.13
C GLY A 68 -9.58 -6.53 3.16
N LEU A 69 -9.60 -6.25 1.85
CA LEU A 69 -10.37 -7.04 0.87
C LEU A 69 -10.01 -8.53 0.82
N ASP A 70 -8.81 -8.90 1.24
CA ASP A 70 -8.31 -10.28 1.23
C ASP A 70 -8.25 -10.91 2.64
N VAL A 71 -8.83 -10.24 3.64
CA VAL A 71 -8.92 -10.76 5.01
C VAL A 71 -10.10 -11.74 5.08
N LYS A 72 -9.85 -12.94 5.64
CA LYS A 72 -10.87 -13.96 5.88
C LYS A 72 -11.68 -13.67 7.13
#